data_AF-R7CWT6-F1
#
_entry.id   AF-R7CWT6-F1
#
_cell.length_a   1.000
_cell.length_b   1.000
_cell.length_c   1.000
_cell.angle_alpha   90.00
_cell.angle_beta   90.00
_cell.angle_gamma   90.00
#
_symmetry.space_group_name_H-M   'P 1'
#
loop_
_entity.id
_entity.type
_entity.pdbx_description
1 polymer ?
#
loop_
_entity_poly.entity_id
_entity_poly.type
_entity_poly.pdbx_seq_one_letter_code
_entity_poly.pdbx_strand_id
1 'polypeptide(L)'
;MVLRKEKPSKPFSRGNDGFDTYCRGNYYDSNTNGVLDGVEITDANWDTFHSFRPTFLSAPSSLHPKLEAMSAADAYEWVVQHVGASLPRRDRVDAFMIDELTSLGTKGTILRDTRNTTQYPIADTWQQLDTANNVKDTDGDGMPDEWEDKWGLNKQDASDAVKVASNGFTNIENYCFSLEYPDKYVR
;
A
#
# COMPACT_ATOMS: atom_id res chain seq x y z
N MET A 1 -1.10 21.78 12.23
CA MET A 1 -1.68 22.96 11.55
C MET A 1 -2.16 22.47 10.19
N VAL A 2 -3.47 22.44 9.93
CA VAL A 2 -3.99 22.03 8.61
C VAL A 2 -3.76 23.20 7.64
N LEU A 3 -2.96 22.98 6.62
CA LEU A 3 -2.72 23.95 5.54
C LEU A 3 -3.99 24.09 4.69
N ARG A 4 -4.98 24.83 5.20
CA ARG A 4 -6.30 25.09 4.57
C ARG A 4 -7.09 23.81 4.24
N LYS A 5 -8.29 23.69 4.82
CA LYS A 5 -9.21 22.60 4.44
C LYS A 5 -9.68 22.82 3.01
N GLU A 6 -9.11 22.07 2.07
CA GLU A 6 -9.58 22.04 0.68
C GLU A 6 -10.89 21.27 0.61
N LYS A 7 -11.83 21.76 -0.21
CA LYS A 7 -13.04 20.99 -0.51
C LYS A 7 -12.66 19.93 -1.53
N PRO A 8 -12.88 18.63 -1.27
CA PRO A 8 -12.56 17.60 -2.24
C PRO A 8 -13.33 17.88 -3.54
N SER A 9 -12.60 17.89 -4.66
CA SER A 9 -13.23 17.89 -5.97
C SER A 9 -13.98 16.58 -6.19
N LYS A 10 -14.95 16.59 -7.10
CA LYS A 10 -15.57 15.35 -7.58
C LYS A 10 -14.48 14.37 -8.06
N PRO A 11 -14.51 13.09 -7.64
CA PRO A 11 -13.44 12.12 -7.90
C PRO A 11 -13.18 11.91 -9.39
N PHE A 12 -14.24 11.83 -10.21
CA PHE A 12 -14.13 11.90 -11.66
C PHE A 12 -14.89 13.10 -12.22
N SER A 13 -14.16 13.98 -12.91
CA SER A 13 -14.67 15.25 -13.43
C SER A 13 -14.64 15.35 -14.96
N ARG A 14 -14.05 14.37 -15.65
CA ARG A 14 -13.86 14.35 -17.10
C ARG A 14 -13.98 12.93 -17.64
N GLY A 15 -14.58 12.80 -18.81
CA GLY A 15 -14.71 11.55 -19.57
C GLY A 15 -15.37 11.81 -20.93
N ASN A 16 -15.49 10.76 -21.74
CA ASN A 16 -16.17 10.77 -23.03
C ASN A 16 -16.97 9.47 -23.21
N ASP A 17 -17.67 9.34 -24.33
CA ASP A 17 -18.53 8.18 -24.63
C ASP A 17 -17.77 6.85 -24.76
N GLY A 18 -16.42 6.87 -24.81
CA GLY A 18 -15.57 5.68 -24.79
C GLY A 18 -15.07 5.30 -23.39
N PHE A 19 -15.53 5.98 -22.33
CA PHE A 19 -15.18 5.63 -20.97
C PHE A 19 -16.18 4.63 -20.40
N ASP A 20 -15.74 3.37 -20.32
CA ASP A 20 -16.53 2.28 -19.76
C ASP A 20 -16.09 2.01 -18.32
N THR A 21 -17.04 1.73 -17.41
CA THR A 21 -16.73 1.46 -16.01
C THR A 21 -17.60 0.38 -15.40
N TYR A 22 -17.01 -0.40 -14.50
CA TYR A 22 -17.72 -1.22 -13.52
C TYR A 22 -17.39 -0.67 -12.13
N CYS A 23 -18.36 -0.09 -11.43
CA CYS A 23 -18.12 0.65 -10.18
C CYS A 23 -18.78 0.04 -8.94
N ARG A 24 -19.50 -1.08 -9.07
CA ARG A 24 -20.12 -1.75 -7.91
C ARG A 24 -19.06 -2.16 -6.91
N GLY A 25 -19.31 -1.90 -5.63
CA GLY A 25 -18.35 -2.10 -4.55
C GLY A 25 -17.34 -0.97 -4.35
N ASN A 26 -17.32 0.07 -5.19
CA ASN A 26 -16.48 1.25 -4.97
C ASN A 26 -17.25 2.29 -4.14
N TYR A 27 -16.57 2.91 -3.18
CA TYR A 27 -17.16 3.88 -2.26
C TYR A 27 -16.55 5.26 -2.42
N TYR A 28 -17.35 6.28 -2.18
CA TYR A 28 -16.91 7.67 -2.12
C TYR A 28 -17.26 8.28 -0.77
N ASP A 29 -16.24 8.78 -0.07
CA ASP A 29 -16.37 9.59 1.12
C ASP A 29 -15.93 11.04 0.79
N SER A 30 -16.81 11.99 1.11
CA SER A 30 -16.60 13.42 0.87
C SER A 30 -16.69 14.28 2.12
N ASN A 31 -17.08 13.69 3.25
CA ASN A 31 -17.44 14.46 4.45
C ASN A 31 -16.23 14.65 5.39
N THR A 32 -15.15 13.86 5.22
CA THR A 32 -13.90 13.96 6.00
C THR A 32 -14.14 13.91 7.51
N ASN A 33 -15.14 13.14 7.94
CA ASN A 33 -15.64 13.13 9.32
C ASN A 33 -14.85 12.20 10.25
N GLY A 34 -13.87 11.45 9.74
CA GLY A 34 -13.11 10.49 10.54
C GLY A 34 -13.79 9.13 10.71
N VAL A 35 -14.83 8.84 9.92
CA VAL A 35 -15.62 7.61 9.99
C VAL A 35 -15.58 6.94 8.62
N LEU A 36 -15.45 5.61 8.60
CA LEU A 36 -15.46 4.84 7.36
C LEU A 36 -16.91 4.61 6.91
N ASP A 37 -17.59 5.69 6.48
CA ASP A 37 -19.02 5.72 6.16
C ASP A 37 -19.34 6.25 4.76
N GLY A 38 -18.40 6.06 3.82
CA GLY A 38 -18.58 6.42 2.42
C GLY A 38 -19.85 5.82 1.80
N VAL A 39 -20.29 6.43 0.70
CA VAL A 39 -21.46 5.97 -0.06
C VAL A 39 -20.99 5.14 -1.24
N GLU A 40 -21.61 3.97 -1.46
CA GLU A 40 -21.33 3.16 -2.64
C GLU A 40 -21.71 3.92 -3.92
N ILE A 41 -20.82 3.93 -4.91
CA ILE A 41 -21.05 4.51 -6.21
C ILE A 41 -21.87 3.54 -7.07
N THR A 42 -23.00 4.03 -7.57
CA THR A 42 -23.94 3.29 -8.42
C THR A 42 -24.34 4.14 -9.62
N ASP A 43 -24.85 3.52 -10.67
CA ASP A 43 -25.39 4.20 -11.85
C ASP A 43 -26.48 5.22 -11.48
N ALA A 44 -27.21 4.96 -10.39
CA ALA A 44 -28.33 5.78 -9.93
C ALA A 44 -27.88 7.05 -9.20
N ASN A 45 -26.77 6.99 -8.44
CA ASN A 45 -26.24 8.14 -7.70
C ASN A 45 -25.02 8.79 -8.35
N TRP A 46 -24.61 8.30 -9.53
CA TRP A 46 -23.39 8.75 -10.21
C TRP A 46 -23.33 10.27 -10.40
N ASP A 47 -24.42 10.89 -10.87
CA ASP A 47 -24.48 12.33 -11.17
C ASP A 47 -24.37 13.21 -9.90
N THR A 48 -24.66 12.65 -8.73
CA THR A 48 -24.42 13.31 -7.43
C THR A 48 -22.93 13.53 -7.21
N PHE A 49 -22.10 12.55 -7.56
CA PHE A 49 -20.68 12.53 -7.21
C PHE A 49 -19.73 12.84 -8.39
N HIS A 50 -20.22 12.83 -9.64
CA HIS A 50 -19.38 12.96 -10.84
C HIS A 50 -19.90 14.02 -11.81
N SER A 51 -19.07 14.43 -12.78
CA SER A 51 -19.40 15.52 -13.73
C SER A 51 -19.56 15.09 -15.19
N PHE A 52 -19.54 13.79 -15.48
CA PHE A 52 -19.82 13.20 -16.79
C PHE A 52 -20.52 11.86 -16.57
N ARG A 53 -21.13 11.22 -17.58
CA ARG A 53 -21.62 9.83 -17.47
C ARG A 53 -20.78 8.88 -18.32
N PRO A 54 -20.24 7.80 -17.72
CA PRO A 54 -19.60 6.71 -18.46
C PRO A 54 -20.64 5.72 -18.98
N THR A 55 -20.20 4.78 -19.81
CA THR A 55 -20.93 3.54 -20.06
C THR A 55 -20.76 2.63 -18.85
N PHE A 56 -21.85 2.22 -18.22
CA PHE A 56 -21.80 1.27 -17.10
C PHE A 56 -21.82 -0.16 -17.61
N LEU A 57 -20.82 -0.93 -17.20
CA LEU A 57 -20.73 -2.36 -17.46
C LEU A 57 -21.51 -3.12 -16.38
N SER A 58 -22.19 -4.20 -16.77
CA SER A 58 -22.90 -5.08 -15.84
C SER A 58 -21.97 -6.03 -15.07
N ALA A 59 -20.73 -6.20 -15.54
CA ALA A 59 -19.69 -7.02 -14.94
C ALA A 59 -18.30 -6.43 -15.25
N PRO A 60 -17.24 -6.82 -14.51
CA PRO A 60 -15.87 -6.47 -14.87
C PRO A 60 -15.53 -6.84 -16.33
N SER A 61 -14.71 -6.01 -16.98
CA SER A 61 -14.31 -6.21 -18.37
C SER A 61 -13.66 -7.58 -18.59
N SER A 62 -14.14 -8.30 -19.61
CA SER A 62 -13.59 -9.60 -20.00
C SER A 62 -12.23 -9.51 -20.70
N LEU A 63 -11.79 -8.31 -21.09
CA LEU A 63 -10.49 -8.08 -21.71
C LEU A 63 -9.36 -8.01 -20.68
N HIS A 64 -9.70 -7.90 -19.39
CA HIS A 64 -8.73 -7.82 -18.31
C HIS A 64 -8.70 -9.10 -17.48
N PRO A 65 -7.55 -9.45 -16.88
CA PRO A 65 -7.46 -10.60 -15.98
C PRO A 65 -8.49 -10.52 -14.86
N LYS A 66 -9.09 -11.67 -14.52
CA LYS A 66 -9.90 -11.79 -13.31
C LYS A 66 -8.97 -11.75 -12.10
N LEU A 67 -9.22 -10.82 -11.20
CA LEU A 67 -8.56 -10.72 -9.91
C LEU A 67 -9.50 -11.24 -8.82
N GLU A 68 -8.95 -11.88 -7.80
CA GLU A 68 -9.71 -12.13 -6.58
C GLU A 68 -9.92 -10.79 -5.88
N ALA A 69 -11.16 -10.31 -5.90
CA ALA A 69 -11.53 -9.01 -5.35
C ALA A 69 -11.89 -9.14 -3.87
N MET A 70 -11.42 -8.19 -3.07
CA MET A 70 -11.88 -7.97 -1.70
C MET A 70 -13.03 -6.95 -1.70
N SER A 71 -13.88 -6.96 -0.66
CA SER A 71 -14.79 -5.83 -0.45
C SER A 71 -13.99 -4.57 -0.12
N ALA A 72 -14.54 -3.38 -0.35
CA ALA A 72 -13.84 -2.13 -0.02
C ALA A 72 -13.47 -2.02 1.48
N ALA A 73 -14.32 -2.56 2.37
CA ALA A 73 -14.06 -2.60 3.80
C ALA A 73 -12.91 -3.56 4.14
N ASP A 74 -12.93 -4.78 3.58
CA ASP A 74 -11.84 -5.75 3.79
C ASP A 74 -10.52 -5.26 3.20
N ALA A 75 -10.58 -4.59 2.03
CA ALA A 75 -9.41 -3.99 1.40
C ALA A 75 -8.82 -2.87 2.27
N TYR A 76 -9.65 -2.02 2.88
CA TYR A 76 -9.19 -0.99 3.82
C TYR A 76 -8.44 -1.61 5.00
N GLU A 77 -9.05 -2.59 5.67
CA GLU A 77 -8.43 -3.27 6.83
C GLU A 77 -7.13 -3.96 6.44
N TRP A 78 -7.12 -4.65 5.29
CA TRP A 78 -5.93 -5.31 4.80
C TRP A 78 -4.81 -4.32 4.49
N VAL A 79 -5.13 -3.20 3.82
CA VAL A 79 -4.16 -2.13 3.52
C VAL A 79 -3.58 -1.55 4.82
N VAL A 80 -4.45 -1.19 5.77
CA VAL A 80 -4.03 -0.65 7.07
C VAL A 80 -3.06 -1.58 7.79
N GLN A 81 -3.13 -2.89 7.58
CA GLN A 81 -2.27 -3.85 8.26
C GLN A 81 -1.00 -4.22 7.48
N HIS A 82 -1.05 -4.29 6.15
CA HIS A 82 -0.03 -5.00 5.38
C HIS A 82 0.83 -4.13 4.45
N VAL A 83 0.33 -3.01 3.92
CA VAL A 83 1.08 -2.26 2.90
C VAL A 83 2.25 -1.45 3.48
N GLY A 84 3.19 -1.13 2.59
CA GLY A 84 4.43 -0.40 2.89
C GLY A 84 5.55 -1.34 3.34
N ALA A 85 6.71 -0.78 3.69
CA ALA A 85 7.80 -1.49 4.36
C ALA A 85 7.37 -1.86 5.78
N SER A 86 6.52 -2.87 5.93
CA SER A 86 5.79 -3.18 7.16
C SER A 86 6.51 -4.14 8.12
N LEU A 87 7.62 -4.75 7.68
CA LEU A 87 8.40 -5.70 8.47
C LEU A 87 9.76 -5.13 8.90
N PRO A 88 10.23 -5.44 10.12
CA PRO A 88 9.45 -6.00 11.24
C PRO A 88 8.43 -5.00 11.79
N ARG A 89 8.55 -3.73 11.39
CA ARG A 89 7.61 -2.65 11.66
C ARG A 89 7.72 -1.64 10.53
N ARG A 90 6.63 -0.90 10.29
CA ARG A 90 6.62 0.25 9.37
C ARG A 90 7.73 1.24 9.67
N ASP A 91 8.41 1.64 8.60
CA ASP A 91 9.27 2.82 8.65
C ASP A 91 8.43 4.09 8.92
N ARG A 92 9.11 5.22 9.12
CA ARG A 92 8.44 6.47 9.46
C ARG A 92 7.56 7.01 8.33
N VAL A 93 7.92 6.76 7.08
CA VAL A 93 7.17 7.21 5.91
C VAL A 93 5.87 6.44 5.82
N ASP A 94 5.94 5.11 5.84
CA ASP A 94 4.77 4.25 5.77
C ASP A 94 3.87 4.41 6.99
N ALA A 95 4.45 4.55 8.20
CA ALA A 95 3.68 4.85 9.39
C ALA A 95 2.92 6.18 9.29
N PHE A 96 3.56 7.22 8.73
CA PHE A 96 2.90 8.50 8.47
C PHE A 96 1.77 8.37 7.45
N MET A 97 1.99 7.67 6.33
CA MET A 97 0.96 7.49 5.31
C MET A 97 -0.26 6.72 5.85
N ILE A 98 -0.03 5.72 6.71
CA ILE A 98 -1.10 4.96 7.35
C ILE A 98 -1.82 5.78 8.41
N ASP A 99 -1.11 6.62 9.16
CA ASP A 99 -1.72 7.58 10.09
C ASP A 99 -2.62 8.60 9.36
N GLU A 100 -2.20 9.08 8.19
CA GLU A 100 -3.04 9.93 7.32
C GLU A 100 -4.26 9.15 6.79
N LEU A 101 -4.09 7.91 6.31
CA LEU A 101 -5.17 7.06 5.81
C LEU A 101 -6.21 6.74 6.89
N THR A 102 -5.75 6.31 8.07
CA THR A 102 -6.59 5.91 9.21
C THR A 102 -7.26 7.10 9.90
N SER A 103 -6.82 8.32 9.60
CA SER A 103 -7.53 9.53 10.00
C SER A 103 -8.87 9.72 9.29
N LEU A 104 -9.10 8.98 8.20
CA LEU A 104 -10.35 9.01 7.42
C LEU A 104 -10.75 10.44 7.03
N GLY A 105 -9.77 11.17 6.50
CA GLY A 105 -9.92 12.53 6.00
C GLY A 105 -9.87 13.64 7.05
N THR A 106 -9.72 13.32 8.35
CA THR A 106 -9.50 14.36 9.38
C THR A 106 -8.09 14.96 9.31
N LYS A 107 -7.13 14.21 8.74
CA LYS A 107 -5.82 14.69 8.29
C LYS A 107 -5.77 14.73 6.76
N GLY A 108 -4.64 15.15 6.21
CA GLY A 108 -4.45 15.33 4.77
C GLY A 108 -3.93 16.71 4.42
N THR A 109 -2.93 16.74 3.54
CA THR A 109 -2.44 17.95 2.89
C THR A 109 -1.84 17.60 1.54
N ILE A 110 -1.88 18.54 0.60
CA ILE A 110 -1.19 18.37 -0.68
C ILE A 110 0.31 18.50 -0.43
N LEU A 111 1.04 17.41 -0.61
CA LEU A 111 2.50 17.36 -0.56
C LEU A 111 3.08 17.92 -1.86
N ARG A 112 3.47 19.20 -1.84
CA ARG A 112 4.14 19.88 -2.97
C ARG A 112 5.65 19.92 -2.81
N ASP A 113 6.12 19.91 -1.57
CA ASP A 113 7.54 19.91 -1.22
C ASP A 113 7.77 18.98 -0.05
N THR A 114 8.51 17.89 -0.29
CA THR A 114 8.85 16.88 0.73
C THR A 114 9.83 17.39 1.78
N ARG A 115 10.36 18.61 1.64
CA ARG A 115 11.20 19.28 2.65
C ARG A 115 10.41 20.23 3.55
N ASN A 116 9.15 20.48 3.23
CA ASN A 116 8.33 21.41 3.99
C ASN A 116 7.70 20.69 5.20
N THR A 117 8.23 20.92 6.40
CA THR A 117 7.73 20.32 7.65
C THR A 117 6.28 20.68 8.00
N THR A 118 5.71 21.71 7.37
CA THR A 118 4.28 22.03 7.53
C THR A 118 3.38 21.14 6.67
N GLN A 119 3.86 20.70 5.50
CA GLN A 119 3.15 19.75 4.62
C GLN A 119 3.47 18.30 4.99
N TYR A 120 4.73 18.03 5.34
CA TYR A 120 5.24 16.72 5.65
C TYR A 120 5.96 16.77 7.01
N PRO A 121 5.25 16.54 8.13
CA PRO A 121 5.80 16.71 9.47
C PRO A 121 7.09 15.93 9.77
N ILE A 122 7.36 14.88 8.98
CA ILE A 122 8.56 14.05 9.08
C ILE A 122 9.66 14.42 8.06
N ALA A 123 9.55 15.54 7.35
CA ALA A 123 10.51 15.99 6.32
C ALA A 123 11.98 15.98 6.75
N ASP A 124 12.26 16.24 8.03
CA ASP A 124 13.63 16.28 8.57
C ASP A 124 14.03 15.00 9.30
N THR A 125 13.13 14.00 9.36
CA THR A 125 13.31 12.81 10.21
C THR A 125 12.96 11.48 9.52
N TRP A 126 12.44 11.50 8.30
CA TRP A 126 12.03 10.29 7.56
C TRP A 126 13.15 9.28 7.33
N GLN A 127 14.42 9.74 7.29
CA GLN A 127 15.60 8.88 7.14
C GLN A 127 15.96 8.09 8.41
N GLN A 128 15.36 8.44 9.55
CA GLN A 128 15.61 7.74 10.80
C GLN A 128 14.91 6.39 10.77
N LEU A 129 15.69 5.34 10.58
CA LEU A 129 15.25 3.96 10.67
C LEU A 129 15.23 3.52 12.14
N ASP A 130 14.18 2.80 12.54
CA ASP A 130 14.13 2.14 13.84
C ASP A 130 15.02 0.90 13.80
N THR A 131 16.26 1.05 14.28
CA THR A 131 17.24 -0.05 14.32
C THR A 131 17.10 -0.93 15.56
N ALA A 132 16.21 -0.61 16.51
CA ALA A 132 16.09 -1.34 17.77
C ALA A 132 15.49 -2.75 17.59
N ASN A 133 14.76 -2.97 16.50
CA ASN A 133 14.16 -4.25 16.15
C ASN A 133 14.83 -4.89 14.93
N ASN A 134 16.05 -4.47 14.58
CA ASN A 134 16.70 -5.01 13.40
C ASN A 134 16.99 -6.52 13.60
N VAL A 135 16.62 -7.33 12.62
CA VAL A 135 17.02 -8.73 12.61
C VAL A 135 18.51 -8.76 12.29
N LYS A 136 19.27 -9.58 13.02
CA LYS A 136 20.72 -9.66 12.83
C LYS A 136 21.02 -10.24 11.45
N ASP A 137 21.86 -9.54 10.70
CA ASP A 137 22.46 -9.92 9.43
C ASP A 137 23.96 -9.67 9.57
N THR A 138 24.74 -10.74 9.67
CA THR A 138 26.13 -10.70 10.11
C THR A 138 27.09 -10.29 9.00
N ASP A 139 26.82 -10.65 7.76
CA ASP A 139 27.67 -10.33 6.60
C ASP A 139 27.11 -9.20 5.74
N GLY A 140 25.89 -8.73 6.03
CA GLY A 140 25.29 -7.53 5.46
C GLY A 140 24.77 -7.73 4.04
N ASP A 141 24.40 -8.96 3.69
CA ASP A 141 23.93 -9.31 2.35
C ASP A 141 22.43 -9.09 2.13
N GLY A 142 21.71 -8.74 3.19
CA GLY A 142 20.29 -8.46 3.20
C GLY A 142 19.42 -9.65 3.62
N MET A 143 19.99 -10.82 3.91
CA MET A 143 19.31 -11.97 4.50
C MET A 143 19.58 -12.03 6.01
N PRO A 144 18.57 -12.23 6.87
CA PRO A 144 18.81 -12.37 8.30
C PRO A 144 19.46 -13.71 8.68
N ASP A 145 20.37 -13.68 9.67
CA ASP A 145 21.07 -14.86 10.22
C ASP A 145 20.11 -16.03 10.53
N GLU A 146 18.95 -15.74 11.13
CA GLU A 146 17.97 -16.76 11.51
C GLU A 146 17.31 -17.41 10.29
N TRP A 147 17.11 -16.64 9.23
CA TRP A 147 16.60 -17.16 7.97
C TRP A 147 17.67 -18.03 7.31
N GLU A 148 18.90 -17.53 7.20
CA GLU A 148 20.03 -18.29 6.64
C GLU A 148 20.26 -19.63 7.36
N ASP A 149 20.21 -19.64 8.70
CA ASP A 149 20.35 -20.86 9.51
C ASP A 149 19.27 -21.90 9.15
N LYS A 150 18.01 -21.47 8.91
CA LYS A 150 16.91 -22.36 8.49
C LYS A 150 17.07 -22.90 7.07
N TRP A 151 17.75 -22.14 6.21
CA TRP A 151 18.00 -22.51 4.82
C TRP A 151 19.35 -23.20 4.59
N GLY A 152 20.17 -23.32 5.64
CA GLY A 152 21.48 -23.97 5.61
C GLY A 152 22.54 -23.16 4.88
N LEU A 153 22.39 -21.83 4.88
CA LEU A 153 23.31 -20.86 4.30
C LEU A 153 24.38 -20.45 5.32
N ASN A 154 25.39 -19.71 4.87
CA ASN A 154 26.49 -19.28 5.70
C ASN A 154 26.41 -17.76 5.93
N LYS A 155 25.87 -17.37 7.08
CA LYS A 155 25.79 -15.99 7.63
C LYS A 155 27.11 -15.22 7.81
N GLN A 156 28.21 -15.74 7.29
CA GLN A 156 29.51 -15.07 7.25
C GLN A 156 30.04 -14.96 5.81
N ASP A 157 29.23 -15.29 4.80
CA ASP A 157 29.57 -15.30 3.39
C ASP A 157 28.48 -14.61 2.55
N ALA A 158 28.55 -13.28 2.52
CA ALA A 158 27.66 -12.43 1.71
C ALA A 158 27.61 -12.77 0.21
N SER A 159 28.55 -13.58 -0.31
CA SER A 159 28.50 -14.04 -1.70
C SER A 159 27.44 -15.12 -1.93
N ASP A 160 26.90 -15.73 -0.88
CA ASP A 160 25.91 -16.78 -0.99
C ASP A 160 24.48 -16.26 -1.27
N ALA A 161 24.15 -15.01 -0.91
CA ALA A 161 22.94 -14.30 -1.33
C ALA A 161 22.65 -14.46 -2.83
N VAL A 162 23.66 -14.29 -3.67
CA VAL A 162 23.54 -14.31 -5.14
C VAL A 162 23.75 -15.69 -5.76
N LYS A 163 24.05 -16.73 -4.96
CA LYS A 163 24.17 -18.11 -5.46
C LYS A 163 22.77 -18.64 -5.79
N VAL A 164 22.67 -19.32 -6.93
CA VAL A 164 21.42 -19.91 -7.42
C VAL A 164 21.16 -21.22 -6.66
N ALA A 165 20.02 -21.28 -5.98
CA ALA A 165 19.55 -22.47 -5.29
C ALA A 165 18.99 -23.51 -6.27
N SER A 166 18.68 -24.70 -5.76
CA SER A 166 18.18 -25.83 -6.57
C SER A 166 16.85 -25.57 -7.28
N ASN A 167 16.09 -24.57 -6.82
CA ASN A 167 14.83 -24.14 -7.44
C ASN A 167 15.01 -23.10 -8.57
N GLY A 168 16.24 -22.70 -8.88
CA GLY A 168 16.55 -21.77 -9.97
C GLY A 168 16.52 -20.29 -9.59
N PHE A 169 16.24 -19.95 -8.33
CA PHE A 169 16.30 -18.58 -7.81
C PHE A 169 17.53 -18.39 -6.93
N THR A 170 18.03 -17.16 -6.84
CA THR A 170 19.07 -16.79 -5.88
C THR A 170 18.56 -16.90 -4.44
N ASN A 171 19.46 -17.04 -3.48
CA ASN A 171 19.07 -17.12 -2.06
C ASN A 171 18.36 -15.85 -1.59
N ILE A 172 18.82 -14.67 -2.02
CA ILE A 172 18.18 -13.40 -1.70
C ILE A 172 16.77 -13.27 -2.30
N GLU A 173 16.54 -13.80 -3.51
CA GLU A 173 15.19 -13.86 -4.09
C GLU A 173 14.28 -14.80 -3.28
N ASN A 174 14.79 -15.95 -2.84
CA ASN A 174 14.05 -16.86 -1.96
C ASN A 174 13.71 -16.21 -0.62
N TYR A 175 14.61 -15.39 -0.07
CA TYR A 175 14.31 -14.59 1.13
C TYR A 175 13.19 -13.60 0.85
N CYS A 176 13.26 -12.80 -0.21
CA CYS A 176 12.20 -11.87 -0.61
C CYS A 176 10.84 -12.57 -0.77
N PHE A 177 10.80 -13.72 -1.43
CA PHE A 177 9.56 -14.50 -1.57
C PHE A 177 9.03 -15.02 -0.24
N SER A 178 9.91 -15.33 0.71
CA SER A 178 9.49 -15.76 2.05
C SER A 178 8.82 -14.65 2.87
N LEU A 179 9.09 -13.38 2.55
CA LEU A 179 8.41 -12.24 3.16
C LEU A 179 6.99 -12.06 2.62
N GLU A 180 6.78 -12.33 1.32
CA GLU A 180 5.48 -12.21 0.66
C GLU A 180 4.60 -13.45 0.90
N TYR A 181 5.21 -14.64 0.96
CA TYR A 181 4.53 -15.92 1.08
C TYR A 181 5.06 -16.74 2.27
N PRO A 182 4.98 -16.24 3.52
CA PRO A 182 5.57 -16.91 4.67
C PRO A 182 5.13 -18.38 4.78
N ASP A 183 3.84 -18.67 4.61
CA ASP A 183 3.30 -20.04 4.70
C ASP A 183 3.90 -21.02 3.68
N LYS A 184 4.44 -20.54 2.56
CA LYS A 184 5.06 -21.37 1.52
C LYS A 184 6.56 -21.57 1.71
N TYR A 185 7.19 -20.73 2.54
CA TYR A 185 8.64 -20.66 2.71
C TYR A 185 9.10 -20.88 4.16
N VAL A 186 8.17 -21.11 5.10
CA VAL A 186 8.48 -21.63 6.45
C VAL A 186 8.86 -23.11 6.32
N ARG A 187 10.09 -23.45 6.74
CA ARG A 187 10.59 -24.82 6.93
C ARG A 187 10.56 -25.21 8.40
#